data_AF-A0A1I0CVX6-F1
#
_entry.id   AF-A0A1I0CVX6-F1
#
_cell.length_a   1.000
_cell.length_b   1.000
_cell.length_c   1.000
_cell.angle_alpha   90.00
_cell.angle_beta   90.00
_cell.angle_gamma   90.00
#
_symmetry.space_group_name_H-M   'P 1'
#
loop_
_entity.id
_entity.type
_entity.pdbx_description
1 polymer ?
#
loop_
_entity_poly.entity_id
_entity_poly.type
_entity_poly.pdbx_seq_one_letter_code
_entity_poly.pdbx_strand_id
1 'polypeptide(L)'
;MKYIILFLFTLFVASASFAQDTGFSSFQNEEEAKNEVKIYPNPCKNDKVTIDYSLNEISEIRLTNITGKQVYLKEYKVPVSKIQLQVNDIPNGIYLIQILTTDNKRTIKKLMISRN
;
A
#
# COMPACT_ATOMS: atom_id res chain seq x y z
N MET A 1 -6.36 -56.86 -16.01
CA MET A 1 -5.61 -55.81 -15.26
C MET A 1 -5.15 -54.61 -16.10
N LYS A 2 -5.00 -54.71 -17.44
CA LYS A 2 -4.48 -53.62 -18.29
C LYS A 2 -5.46 -52.46 -18.56
N TYR A 3 -6.77 -52.68 -18.43
CA TYR A 3 -7.80 -51.64 -18.64
C TYR A 3 -8.18 -50.85 -17.38
N ILE A 4 -7.77 -51.33 -16.19
CA ILE A 4 -8.05 -50.65 -14.91
C ILE A 4 -7.23 -49.37 -14.76
N ILE A 5 -5.98 -49.36 -15.28
CA ILE A 5 -5.12 -48.17 -15.29
C ILE A 5 -5.63 -47.12 -16.29
N LEU A 6 -6.22 -47.56 -17.41
CA LEU A 6 -6.73 -46.67 -18.45
C LEU A 6 -8.01 -45.94 -18.02
N PHE A 7 -8.82 -46.58 -17.16
CA PHE A 7 -10.02 -45.98 -16.56
C PHE A 7 -9.69 -44.99 -15.41
N LEU A 8 -8.56 -45.16 -14.73
CA LEU A 8 -8.10 -44.21 -13.70
C LEU A 8 -7.54 -42.92 -14.29
N PHE A 9 -6.98 -42.98 -15.50
CA PHE A 9 -6.37 -41.82 -16.16
C PHE A 9 -7.42 -40.89 -16.80
N THR A 10 -8.58 -41.42 -17.21
CA THR A 10 -9.69 -40.61 -17.75
C THR A 10 -10.46 -39.86 -16.66
N LEU A 11 -10.41 -40.31 -15.41
CA LEU A 11 -11.06 -39.62 -14.28
C LEU A 11 -10.29 -38.37 -13.81
N PHE A 12 -8.99 -38.25 -14.15
CA PHE A 12 -8.16 -37.12 -13.74
C PHE A 12 -8.30 -35.89 -14.67
N VAL A 13 -8.82 -36.07 -15.89
CA VAL A 13 -8.92 -34.99 -16.89
C VAL A 13 -10.26 -34.22 -16.81
N ALA A 14 -11.25 -34.72 -16.07
CA ALA A 14 -12.59 -34.12 -15.99
C ALA A 14 -12.72 -32.93 -15.01
N SER A 15 -11.70 -32.62 -14.20
CA SER A 15 -11.74 -31.49 -13.24
C SER A 15 -11.19 -30.17 -13.80
N ALA A 16 -10.74 -30.13 -15.06
CA ALA A 16 -10.19 -28.92 -15.69
C ALA A 16 -11.27 -28.04 -16.37
N SER A 17 -12.55 -28.17 -15.99
CA SER A 17 -13.65 -27.35 -16.51
C SER A 17 -14.41 -26.65 -15.39
N PHE A 18 -13.77 -25.65 -14.78
CA PHE A 18 -14.47 -24.50 -14.18
C PHE A 18 -13.77 -23.23 -14.66
N ALA A 19 -14.06 -22.86 -15.90
CA ALA A 19 -13.70 -21.56 -16.47
C ALA A 19 -14.97 -20.68 -16.49
N GLN A 20 -14.80 -19.47 -15.96
CA GLN A 20 -15.75 -18.34 -15.92
C GLN A 20 -16.91 -18.46 -14.93
N ASP A 21 -16.67 -18.01 -13.69
CA ASP A 21 -17.65 -17.13 -13.05
C ASP A 21 -17.25 -15.67 -13.32
N THR A 22 -18.21 -14.96 -13.89
CA THR A 22 -18.17 -13.56 -14.28
C THR A 22 -18.27 -12.68 -13.04
N GLY A 23 -17.12 -12.30 -12.50
CA GLY A 23 -17.04 -11.38 -11.37
C GLY A 23 -16.00 -10.29 -11.61
N PHE A 24 -16.15 -9.47 -12.67
CA PHE A 24 -15.61 -8.11 -12.59
C PHE A 24 -16.50 -7.32 -11.63
N SER A 25 -16.35 -7.60 -10.34
CA SER A 25 -16.70 -6.63 -9.33
C SER A 25 -15.78 -5.46 -9.57
N SER A 26 -16.31 -4.43 -10.24
CA SER A 26 -15.79 -3.09 -10.10
C SER A 26 -15.58 -2.90 -8.60
N PHE A 27 -14.33 -2.77 -8.18
CA PHE A 27 -14.01 -2.34 -6.82
C PHE A 27 -14.48 -0.88 -6.73
N GLN A 28 -15.81 -0.67 -6.64
CA GLN A 28 -16.36 0.53 -6.06
C GLN A 28 -15.95 0.47 -4.60
N ASN A 29 -14.83 1.14 -4.33
CA ASN A 29 -14.33 1.45 -3.01
C ASN A 29 -15.33 2.41 -2.34
N GLU A 30 -16.50 1.89 -1.98
CA GLU A 30 -17.51 2.56 -1.17
C GLU A 30 -17.61 1.84 0.16
N GLU A 31 -16.52 1.85 0.94
CA GLU A 31 -16.58 1.69 2.41
C GLU A 31 -15.28 2.08 3.17
N GLU A 32 -14.44 3.00 2.67
CA GLU A 32 -13.25 3.49 3.41
C GLU A 32 -13.27 5.00 3.74
N ALA A 33 -14.43 5.67 3.64
CA ALA A 33 -14.55 7.11 3.92
C ALA A 33 -14.30 7.53 5.39
N LYS A 34 -14.00 6.60 6.30
CA LYS A 34 -13.83 6.90 7.73
C LYS A 34 -12.39 6.89 8.23
N ASN A 35 -11.36 6.62 7.41
CA ASN A 35 -9.97 6.66 7.89
C ASN A 35 -8.96 6.90 6.76
N GLU A 36 -9.31 7.72 5.77
CA GLU A 36 -8.38 7.98 4.67
C GLU A 36 -7.29 8.98 5.09
N VAL A 37 -6.05 8.52 5.10
CA VAL A 37 -4.88 9.38 5.24
C VAL A 37 -4.64 10.19 3.97
N LYS A 38 -4.53 11.52 4.12
CA LYS A 38 -4.27 12.45 3.02
C LYS A 38 -2.79 12.81 2.99
N ILE A 39 -2.17 12.70 1.82
CA ILE A 39 -0.75 12.98 1.63
C ILE A 39 -0.59 13.94 0.45
N TYR A 40 -0.13 15.15 0.71
CA TYR A 40 -0.09 16.24 -0.28
C TYR A 40 1.05 17.23 -0.03
N PRO A 41 1.58 17.87 -1.08
CA PRO A 41 1.34 17.61 -2.49
C PRO A 41 1.98 16.28 -2.94
N ASN A 42 1.35 15.62 -3.90
CA ASN A 42 1.88 14.44 -4.59
C ASN A 42 1.54 14.58 -6.08
N PRO A 43 2.51 14.87 -6.97
CA PRO A 43 3.96 14.92 -6.72
C PRO A 43 4.41 16.08 -5.83
N CYS A 44 5.41 15.83 -4.99
CA CYS A 44 6.06 16.85 -4.16
C CYS A 44 7.13 17.60 -4.96
N LYS A 45 6.98 18.92 -5.09
CA LYS A 45 7.92 19.80 -5.80
C LYS A 45 8.75 20.70 -4.89
N ASN A 46 8.24 21.02 -3.69
CA ASN A 46 8.77 22.08 -2.81
C ASN A 46 9.35 21.52 -1.51
N ASP A 47 9.93 20.32 -1.56
CA ASP A 47 10.58 19.65 -0.41
C ASP A 47 9.74 19.39 0.83
N LYS A 48 8.44 19.63 0.75
CA LYS A 48 7.52 19.61 1.87
C LYS A 48 6.33 18.73 1.53
N VAL A 49 6.13 17.69 2.31
CA VAL A 49 4.96 16.80 2.20
C VAL A 49 4.19 16.87 3.49
N THR A 50 2.89 17.14 3.38
CA THR A 50 1.96 17.11 4.50
C THR A 50 1.27 15.78 4.53
N ILE A 51 1.23 15.17 5.70
CA ILE A 51 0.50 13.95 6.01
C ILE A 51 -0.56 14.35 7.02
N ASP A 52 -1.81 14.18 6.66
CA ASP A 52 -2.97 14.53 7.45
C ASP A 52 -3.82 13.28 7.65
N TYR A 53 -3.80 12.76 8.87
CA TYR A 53 -4.51 11.57 9.27
C TYR A 53 -5.51 11.94 10.37
N SER A 54 -6.47 12.81 10.04
CA SER A 54 -7.29 13.54 11.03
C SER A 54 -8.06 12.66 12.04
N LEU A 55 -8.27 11.38 11.74
CA LEU A 55 -9.01 10.42 12.58
C LEU A 55 -8.12 9.40 13.30
N ASN A 56 -6.79 9.45 13.14
CA ASN A 56 -5.86 8.59 13.87
C ASN A 56 -4.62 9.36 14.30
N GLU A 57 -3.92 8.76 15.25
CA GLU A 57 -2.68 9.31 15.78
C GLU A 57 -1.48 8.57 15.19
N ILE A 58 -0.56 9.32 14.59
CA ILE A 58 0.64 8.79 13.93
C ILE A 58 1.73 8.56 14.99
N SER A 59 2.27 7.35 15.01
CA SER A 59 3.38 6.92 15.89
C SER A 59 4.69 6.76 15.11
N GLU A 60 4.65 6.35 13.84
CA GLU A 60 5.84 6.20 13.00
C GLU A 60 5.54 6.62 11.55
N ILE A 61 6.50 7.28 10.92
CA ILE A 61 6.55 7.46 9.47
C ILE A 61 7.85 6.85 8.95
N ARG A 62 7.71 6.01 7.92
CA ARG A 62 8.83 5.42 7.18
C ARG A 62 8.69 5.67 5.69
N LEU A 63 9.78 6.05 5.04
CA LEU A 63 9.86 6.11 3.58
C LEU A 63 10.85 5.07 3.07
N THR A 64 10.41 4.35 2.05
CA THR A 64 11.20 3.32 1.37
C THR A 64 11.16 3.58 -0.12
N ASN A 65 12.30 3.49 -0.81
CA ASN A 65 12.34 3.63 -2.27
C ASN A 65 11.80 2.36 -2.96
N ILE A 66 11.70 2.36 -4.29
CA ILE A 66 11.23 1.20 -5.07
C ILE A 66 12.09 -0.06 -4.91
N THR A 67 13.35 0.06 -4.50
CA THR A 67 14.26 -1.07 -4.29
C THR A 67 14.18 -1.63 -2.87
N GLY A 68 13.29 -1.13 -2.02
CA GLY A 68 13.17 -1.55 -0.62
C GLY A 68 14.16 -0.88 0.35
N LYS A 69 14.97 0.08 -0.11
CA LYS A 69 15.88 0.82 0.78
C LYS A 69 15.11 1.86 1.59
N GLN A 70 15.20 1.78 2.91
CA GLN A 70 14.71 2.82 3.81
C GLN A 70 15.52 4.11 3.62
N VAL A 71 14.84 5.20 3.30
CA VAL A 71 15.46 6.53 3.11
C VAL A 71 15.06 7.53 4.21
N TYR A 72 14.00 7.22 4.96
CA TYR A 72 13.55 8.03 6.09
C TYR A 72 12.86 7.15 7.12
N LEU A 73 13.08 7.46 8.40
CA LEU A 73 12.36 6.88 9.52
C LEU A 73 12.24 7.92 10.63
N LYS A 74 11.02 8.08 11.14
CA LYS A 74 10.74 8.97 12.27
C LYS A 74 9.67 8.37 13.16
N GLU A 75 9.99 8.22 14.43
CA GLU A 75 9.07 7.85 15.49
C GLU A 75 8.64 9.10 16.28
N TYR A 76 7.37 9.12 16.68
CA TYR A 76 6.72 10.22 17.39
C TYR A 76 6.38 9.75 18.80
N LYS A 77 7.06 10.30 19.80
CA LYS A 77 6.79 10.01 21.22
C LYS A 77 5.44 10.56 21.68
N VAL A 78 5.08 11.73 21.16
CA VAL A 78 3.76 12.33 21.34
C VAL A 78 3.00 12.11 20.04
N PRO A 79 1.88 11.40 20.06
CA PRO A 79 1.16 11.11 18.83
C PRO A 79 0.58 12.39 18.20
N VAL A 80 0.54 12.42 16.88
CA VAL A 80 0.12 13.60 16.10
C VAL A 80 -0.78 13.18 14.94
N SER A 81 -1.81 13.96 14.65
CA SER A 81 -2.72 13.69 13.53
C SER A 81 -2.27 14.35 12.22
N LYS A 82 -1.38 15.36 12.29
CA LYS A 82 -0.89 16.10 11.13
C LYS A 82 0.60 16.41 11.25
N ILE A 83 1.35 16.07 10.22
CA ILE A 83 2.80 16.25 10.17
C ILE A 83 3.19 16.89 8.84
N GLN A 84 4.14 17.81 8.91
CA GLN A 84 4.85 18.30 7.73
C GLN A 84 6.26 17.71 7.70
N LEU A 85 6.49 16.85 6.71
CA LEU A 85 7.76 16.20 6.46
C LEU A 85 8.63 17.06 5.53
N GLN A 86 9.88 17.30 5.92
CA GLN A 86 10.91 17.84 5.04
C GLN A 86 11.58 16.68 4.29
N VAL A 87 11.61 16.76 2.96
CA VAL A 87 12.19 15.71 2.10
C VAL A 87 13.41 16.17 1.31
N ASN A 88 14.01 17.32 1.65
CA ASN A 88 15.17 17.93 0.96
C ASN A 88 16.30 16.93 0.65
N ASP A 89 16.63 16.05 1.61
CA ASP A 89 17.73 15.09 1.50
C ASP A 89 17.35 13.79 0.76
N ILE A 90 16.09 13.68 0.30
CA ILE A 90 15.57 12.50 -0.39
C ILE A 90 15.56 12.78 -1.90
N PRO A 91 16.28 12.00 -2.73
CA PRO A 91 16.33 12.21 -4.17
C PRO A 91 14.96 12.15 -4.87
N ASN A 92 14.87 12.74 -6.06
CA ASN A 92 13.68 12.59 -6.91
C ASN A 92 13.41 11.11 -7.22
N GLY A 93 12.14 10.71 -7.20
CA GLY A 93 11.75 9.32 -7.43
C GLY A 93 10.39 8.96 -6.82
N ILE A 94 10.10 7.66 -6.86
CA ILE A 94 8.89 7.06 -6.30
C ILE A 94 9.25 6.37 -4.98
N TYR A 95 8.44 6.61 -3.97
CA TYR A 95 8.60 6.08 -2.62
C TYR A 95 7.29 5.49 -2.11
N LEU A 96 7.42 4.52 -1.21
CA LEU A 96 6.33 4.04 -0.38
C LEU A 96 6.43 4.73 0.97
N ILE A 97 5.37 5.44 1.35
CA ILE A 97 5.22 6.00 2.68
C ILE A 97 4.38 5.05 3.53
N GLN A 98 4.97 4.60 4.62
CA GLN A 98 4.33 3.73 5.60
C GLN A 98 4.09 4.54 6.86
N ILE A 99 2.86 4.50 7.34
CA ILE A 99 2.38 5.25 8.50
C ILE A 99 1.90 4.22 9.51
N LEU A 100 2.53 4.19 10.67
CA LEU A 100 2.07 3.41 11.81
C LEU A 100 1.27 4.34 12.72
N THR A 101 0.14 3.85 13.20
CA THR A 101 -0.67 4.53 14.20
C THR A 101 -0.39 3.99 15.59
N THR A 102 -0.84 4.70 16.63
CA THR A 102 -0.78 4.23 18.03
C THR A 102 -1.57 2.93 18.23
N ASP A 103 -2.63 2.71 17.45
CA ASP A 103 -3.43 1.48 17.42
C ASP A 103 -2.76 0.32 16.64
N ASN A 104 -1.47 0.43 16.32
CA ASN A 104 -0.71 -0.53 15.51
C ASN A 104 -1.28 -0.78 14.10
N LYS A 105 -2.17 0.07 13.59
CA LYS A 105 -2.61 0.00 12.18
C LYS A 105 -1.53 0.60 11.29
N ARG A 106 -1.20 -0.12 10.21
CA ARG A 106 -0.23 0.30 9.21
C ARG A 106 -0.93 0.65 7.91
N THR A 107 -0.72 1.89 7.45
CA THR A 107 -1.23 2.36 6.16
C THR A 107 -0.05 2.64 5.23
N ILE A 108 -0.16 2.21 3.97
CA ILE A 108 0.89 2.41 2.96
C ILE A 108 0.31 3.20 1.79
N LYS A 109 1.00 4.24 1.36
CA LYS A 109 0.64 5.04 0.17
C LYS A 109 1.87 5.26 -0.71
N LYS A 110 1.65 5.57 -1.98
CA LYS A 110 2.70 5.95 -2.92
C LYS A 110 2.94 7.46 -2.84
N LEU A 111 4.19 7.87 -2.75
CA LEU A 111 4.63 9.27 -2.80
C LEU A 111 5.60 9.48 -3.96
N MET A 112 5.34 10.48 -4.79
CA MET A 112 6.25 10.92 -5.86
C MET A 112 6.96 12.20 -5.42
N ILE A 113 8.28 12.22 -5.48
CA ILE A 113 9.11 13.42 -5.26
C ILE A 113 9.71 13.81 -6.60
N SER A 114 9.43 15.03 -7.06
CA SER A 114 9.83 15.52 -8.38
C SER A 114 10.12 17.01 -8.31
N ARG A 115 11.35 17.36 -7.91
CA ARG A 115 11.86 18.74 -8.01
C ARG A 115 12.17 19.04 -9.47
N ASN A 116 11.65 20.17 -9.95
CA ASN A 116 11.97 20.74 -11.26
C ASN A 116 12.89 21.94 -11.09
#